data_AF-A0A8B7UER9-F1
#
_entry.id   AF-A0A8B7UER9-F1
#
_cell.length_a   1.000
_cell.length_b   1.000
_cell.length_c   1.000
_cell.angle_alpha   90.00
_cell.angle_beta   90.00
_cell.angle_gamma   90.00
#
_symmetry.space_group_name_H-M   'P 1'
#
loop_
_entity.id
_entity.type
_entity.pdbx_description
1 polymer ?
#
loop_
_entity_poly.entity_id
_entity_poly.type
_entity_poly.pdbx_seq_one_letter_code
_entity_poly.pdbx_strand_id
1 'polypeptide(L)'
;MCYLYIVKMISEDTLLSYWNKVSPQELINILILLEVCLFHFRYMGKRNIARIHDAWLSKHFGIDRKSQTMPALRNRSGVMQARLQHLSSLESSFTLNHSSATTEADIFHQALLEGNTATEVSLTVLDTISFFTQCFKNQLLNNDGHNPLMKKVFDIHLAFLKNGQSEVSLKHVFASLRAFISKFPSAFFKGRVNMCAAFCYEVLKCCTSKISSTRNEASALLYLLMRNNFEYTKRKTFLRTHLQIIIAVSQLIADVALSGGSRFQESLFIINNFANSDRPMKATAFPTEVKDLTKRIRTVLMATAQMKEHEKDPEMLIDLQFSLAKSYASTPELRKTWLDSMAKIHIKNGDFSEAAMCYVHVAALVAEFLHRKKLFPNGCSAFKKITPNIDEEGAMKEDAGMMDVHYSEEVLLELLEQCVDGLWKAERYEVISEISKLIIPIYEKRREFEKLTQVYRTLHGAYTKILEVMHTKKRLLGTFFRVAFYGQSFFEEEDGKEYIYKEPKLTGLSEISLRLVKLYGEKFGTENVKIIQDSDKVTYTLHFEIVIY
;
A
#
# COMPACT_ATOMS: atom_id res chain seq x y z
N MET A 1 8.09 -26.45 18.42
CA MET A 1 8.70 -26.67 19.76
C MET A 1 10.04 -27.39 19.68
N CYS A 2 10.11 -28.65 19.23
CA CYS A 2 11.40 -29.40 19.20
C CYS A 2 12.51 -28.67 18.43
N TYR A 3 12.18 -28.10 17.26
CA TYR A 3 13.13 -27.30 16.49
C TYR A 3 13.65 -26.08 17.27
N LEU A 4 12.77 -25.28 17.88
CA LEU A 4 13.16 -24.10 18.66
C LEU A 4 14.00 -24.47 19.88
N TYR A 5 13.67 -25.59 20.54
CA TYR A 5 14.46 -26.11 21.66
C TYR A 5 15.89 -26.48 21.22
N ILE A 6 16.02 -27.17 20.08
CA ILE A 6 17.32 -27.54 19.50
C ILE A 6 18.13 -26.27 19.17
N VAL A 7 17.52 -25.31 18.48
CA VAL A 7 18.19 -24.06 18.11
C VAL A 7 18.63 -23.26 19.33
N LYS A 8 17.82 -23.24 20.40
CA LYS A 8 18.13 -22.53 21.64
C LYS A 8 19.24 -23.18 22.47
N MET A 9 19.33 -24.52 22.47
CA MET A 9 20.22 -25.28 23.36
C MET A 9 21.56 -25.66 22.72
N ILE A 10 21.65 -25.66 21.39
CA ILE A 10 22.89 -25.95 20.68
C ILE A 10 23.87 -24.76 20.84
N SER A 11 25.16 -25.06 20.97
CA SER A 11 26.20 -24.01 21.01
C SER A 11 26.32 -23.29 19.66
N GLU A 12 26.61 -21.99 19.70
CA GLU A 12 26.79 -21.14 18.53
C GLU A 12 27.80 -21.72 17.51
N ASP A 13 28.91 -22.29 17.99
CA ASP A 13 29.93 -22.93 17.14
C ASP A 13 29.41 -24.16 16.39
N THR A 14 28.59 -24.99 17.06
CA THR A 14 28.01 -26.18 16.47
C THR A 14 26.96 -25.80 15.43
N LEU A 15 26.14 -24.78 15.75
CA LEU A 15 25.13 -24.24 14.84
C LEU A 15 25.78 -23.64 13.58
N LEU A 16 26.86 -22.87 13.76
CA LEU A 16 27.63 -22.30 12.66
C LEU A 16 28.30 -23.38 11.79
N SER A 17 28.90 -24.40 12.41
CA SER A 17 29.48 -25.55 11.70
C SER A 17 28.42 -26.29 10.88
N TYR A 18 27.22 -26.45 11.43
CA TYR A 18 26.09 -27.04 10.72
C TYR A 18 25.66 -26.18 9.53
N TRP A 19 25.42 -24.88 9.74
CA TRP A 19 25.02 -23.98 8.65
C TRP A 19 26.03 -23.91 7.50
N ASN A 20 27.33 -23.98 7.79
CA ASN A 20 28.37 -23.96 6.76
C ASN A 20 28.46 -25.27 5.94
N LYS A 21 27.94 -26.39 6.46
CA LYS A 21 27.94 -27.70 5.76
C LYS A 21 26.73 -27.91 4.85
N VAL A 22 25.69 -27.13 5.08
CA VAL A 22 24.36 -27.29 4.49
C VAL A 22 24.26 -26.49 3.19
N SER A 23 23.48 -26.99 2.23
CA SER A 23 23.33 -26.30 0.93
C SER A 23 22.58 -24.97 1.08
N PRO A 24 22.76 -24.00 0.15
CA PRO A 24 22.05 -22.72 0.19
C PRO A 24 20.51 -22.85 0.24
N GLN A 25 19.96 -23.87 -0.42
CA GLN A 25 18.51 -24.13 -0.42
C GLN A 25 18.03 -24.65 0.93
N GLU A 26 18.79 -25.51 1.58
CA GLU A 26 18.48 -26.01 2.92
C GLU A 26 18.62 -24.90 3.99
N LEU A 27 19.60 -24.00 3.85
CA LEU A 27 19.69 -22.79 4.68
C LEU A 27 18.41 -21.94 4.57
N ILE A 28 17.89 -21.74 3.36
CA ILE A 28 16.61 -21.05 3.17
C ILE A 28 15.47 -21.82 3.85
N ASN A 29 15.44 -23.16 3.78
CA ASN A 29 14.40 -23.97 4.45
C ASN A 29 14.46 -23.84 5.97
N ILE A 30 15.67 -23.79 6.56
CA ILE A 30 15.88 -23.53 7.99
C ILE A 30 15.30 -22.16 8.37
N LEU A 31 15.56 -21.13 7.57
CA LEU A 31 15.01 -19.79 7.77
C LEU A 31 13.48 -19.75 7.59
N ILE A 32 12.92 -20.51 6.64
CA ILE A 32 11.46 -20.68 6.48
C ILE A 32 10.86 -21.28 7.76
N LEU A 33 11.51 -22.28 8.37
CA LEU A 33 11.00 -22.90 9.59
C LEU A 33 10.97 -21.93 10.77
N LEU A 34 11.94 -21.02 10.87
CA LEU A 34 11.93 -19.93 11.86
C LEU A 34 10.75 -18.96 11.64
N GLU A 35 10.47 -18.58 10.39
CA GLU A 35 9.30 -17.74 10.06
C GLU A 35 7.98 -18.44 10.42
N VAL A 36 7.86 -19.72 10.08
CA VAL A 36 6.69 -20.56 10.39
C VAL A 36 6.47 -20.66 11.90
N CYS A 37 7.54 -20.72 12.69
CA CYS A 37 7.46 -20.66 14.16
C CYS A 37 6.82 -19.33 14.63
N LEU A 38 7.23 -18.19 14.07
CA LEU A 38 6.63 -16.89 14.42
C LEU A 38 5.13 -16.83 14.09
N PHE A 39 4.71 -17.44 12.98
CA PHE A 39 3.30 -17.46 12.59
C PHE A 39 2.45 -18.37 13.49
N HIS A 40 2.90 -19.59 13.78
CA HIS A 40 2.10 -20.54 14.57
C HIS A 40 2.04 -20.21 16.06
N PHE A 41 3.10 -19.63 16.64
CA PHE A 41 3.14 -19.24 18.04
C PHE A 41 2.69 -17.79 18.27
N ARG A 42 2.04 -17.15 17.28
CA ARG A 42 1.52 -15.79 17.45
C ARG A 42 0.39 -15.77 18.49
N TYR A 43 0.40 -14.76 19.34
CA TYR A 43 -0.67 -14.58 20.32
C TYR A 43 -1.96 -14.13 19.64
N MET A 44 -3.04 -14.92 19.78
CA MET A 44 -4.32 -14.68 19.11
C MET A 44 -5.32 -13.88 19.97
N GLY A 45 -4.96 -13.53 21.21
CA GLY A 45 -5.79 -12.75 22.12
C GLY A 45 -6.68 -13.58 23.05
N LYS A 46 -6.87 -13.10 24.29
CA LYS A 46 -7.72 -13.72 25.34
C LYS A 46 -9.12 -14.11 24.83
N ARG A 47 -9.74 -13.27 23.99
CA ARG A 47 -11.08 -13.53 23.42
C ARG A 47 -11.11 -14.73 22.48
N ASN A 48 -10.03 -14.97 21.74
CA ASN A 48 -9.95 -16.12 20.85
C ASN A 48 -9.73 -17.41 21.63
N ILE A 49 -8.90 -17.35 22.69
CA ILE A 49 -8.65 -18.46 23.61
C ILE A 49 -9.95 -18.88 24.30
N ALA A 50 -10.75 -17.92 24.76
CA ALA A 50 -12.08 -18.20 25.33
C ALA A 50 -13.01 -18.91 24.33
N ARG A 51 -13.09 -18.45 23.08
CA ARG A 51 -13.93 -19.07 22.04
C ARG A 51 -13.50 -20.51 21.71
N ILE A 52 -12.19 -20.76 21.63
CA ILE A 52 -11.66 -22.11 21.39
C ILE A 52 -12.02 -23.02 22.56
N HIS A 53 -11.94 -22.50 23.78
CA HIS A 53 -12.31 -23.21 24.98
C HIS A 53 -13.83 -23.55 25.01
N ASP A 54 -14.69 -22.59 24.67
CA ASP A 54 -16.14 -22.80 24.56
C ASP A 54 -16.50 -23.82 23.48
N ALA A 55 -15.81 -23.78 22.34
CA ALA A 55 -16.00 -24.73 21.25
C ALA A 55 -15.54 -26.15 21.62
N TRP A 56 -14.46 -26.27 22.40
CA TRP A 56 -13.98 -27.56 22.91
C TRP A 56 -14.95 -28.15 23.93
N LEU A 57 -15.46 -27.33 24.86
CA LEU A 57 -16.50 -27.72 25.81
C LEU A 57 -17.78 -28.19 25.11
N SER A 58 -18.24 -27.46 24.09
CA SER A 58 -19.43 -27.86 23.31
C SER A 58 -19.25 -29.19 22.56
N LYS A 59 -18.02 -29.59 22.27
CA LYS A 59 -17.69 -30.82 21.53
C LYS A 59 -17.46 -32.03 22.46
N HIS A 60 -17.25 -31.81 23.76
CA HIS A 60 -17.02 -32.87 24.75
C HIS A 60 -18.12 -33.00 25.80
N PHE A 61 -18.86 -31.92 26.05
CA PHE A 61 -20.02 -31.88 26.94
C PHE A 61 -21.30 -31.56 26.14
N GLY A 62 -21.54 -32.35 25.10
CA GLY A 62 -22.83 -32.32 24.40
C GLY A 62 -23.97 -32.49 25.41
N ILE A 63 -24.95 -31.57 25.35
CA ILE A 63 -26.14 -31.56 26.19
C ILE A 63 -26.84 -32.93 26.08
N ASP A 64 -26.81 -33.71 27.17
CA ASP A 64 -27.58 -34.93 27.34
C ASP A 64 -29.08 -34.60 27.31
N ARG A 65 -29.69 -34.64 26.13
CA ARG A 65 -31.14 -34.83 26.02
C ARG A 65 -31.45 -36.29 26.39
N LYS A 66 -31.76 -36.50 27.66
CA LYS A 66 -32.30 -37.74 28.22
C LYS A 66 -33.38 -38.35 27.31
N SER A 67 -33.09 -39.50 26.71
CA SER A 67 -34.09 -40.49 26.34
C SER A 67 -33.80 -41.77 27.13
N GLN A 68 -34.65 -42.05 28.12
CA GLN A 68 -34.64 -43.30 28.87
C GLN A 68 -35.11 -44.44 27.98
N THR A 69 -34.30 -45.50 27.88
CA THR A 69 -34.73 -46.92 27.95
C THR A 69 -33.49 -47.85 27.87
N MET A 70 -33.36 -48.74 28.84
CA MET A 70 -32.36 -49.82 28.96
C MET A 70 -32.93 -51.15 28.34
N PRO A 71 -32.20 -52.30 28.25
CA PRO A 71 -30.83 -52.61 28.71
C PRO A 71 -29.89 -53.37 27.72
N ALA A 72 -28.61 -53.31 28.09
CA ALA A 72 -27.44 -54.14 27.79
C ALA A 72 -27.53 -55.35 26.82
N LEU A 73 -26.63 -55.35 25.82
CA LEU A 73 -26.08 -56.58 25.23
C LEU A 73 -24.59 -56.43 24.89
N ARG A 74 -23.90 -57.53 25.15
CA ARG A 74 -22.45 -57.73 25.25
C ARG A 74 -21.97 -58.36 23.94
N ASN A 75 -21.11 -57.70 23.14
CA ASN A 75 -19.89 -58.32 22.58
C ASN A 75 -19.04 -57.39 21.67
N ARG A 76 -17.75 -57.75 21.66
CA ARG A 76 -16.55 -57.10 21.10
C ARG A 76 -16.52 -56.95 19.57
N SER A 77 -15.95 -55.84 19.09
CA SER A 77 -14.76 -55.77 18.20
C SER A 77 -14.47 -54.33 17.78
N GLY A 78 -13.19 -53.92 17.77
CA GLY A 78 -12.73 -52.57 17.38
C GLY A 78 -11.60 -52.06 18.29
N VAL A 79 -10.36 -52.52 18.12
CA VAL A 79 -9.31 -51.91 17.29
C VAL A 79 -8.74 -50.61 17.88
N MET A 80 -7.50 -50.74 18.38
CA MET A 80 -6.43 -49.74 18.39
C MET A 80 -6.73 -48.29 18.84
N GLN A 81 -6.76 -48.01 20.15
CA GLN A 81 -6.44 -46.66 20.64
C GLN A 81 -6.05 -46.59 22.12
N ALA A 82 -5.11 -47.43 22.58
CA ALA A 82 -4.67 -47.43 23.99
C ALA A 82 -3.15 -47.31 24.20
N ARG A 83 -2.39 -46.82 23.21
CA ARG A 83 -0.93 -46.64 23.35
C ARG A 83 -0.40 -45.23 23.06
N LEU A 84 -1.29 -44.23 22.97
CA LEU A 84 -0.91 -42.83 22.78
C LEU A 84 -1.43 -41.91 23.90
N GLN A 85 -1.45 -42.40 25.15
CA GLN A 85 -1.81 -41.60 26.33
C GLN A 85 -0.69 -41.50 27.36
N HIS A 86 0.51 -42.02 27.07
CA HIS A 86 1.58 -42.13 28.06
C HIS A 86 2.81 -41.23 27.82
N LEU A 87 2.70 -40.20 26.95
CA LEU A 87 3.79 -39.26 26.66
C LEU A 87 3.41 -37.77 26.84
N SER A 88 2.42 -37.48 27.68
CA SER A 88 2.05 -36.09 28.04
C SER A 88 2.03 -35.84 29.54
N SER A 89 2.68 -36.68 30.35
CA SER A 89 2.86 -36.47 31.78
C SER A 89 4.34 -36.24 32.08
N LEU A 90 4.74 -34.98 32.05
CA LEU A 90 5.77 -34.46 32.94
C LEU A 90 5.09 -33.33 33.70
N GLU A 91 4.48 -33.73 34.80
CA GLU A 91 3.86 -32.88 35.80
C GLU A 91 4.85 -31.81 36.29
N SER A 92 4.44 -30.55 36.22
CA SER A 92 4.90 -29.53 37.17
C SER A 92 3.80 -29.38 38.19
N SER A 93 3.96 -30.05 39.31
CA SER A 93 2.99 -30.16 40.39
C SER A 93 2.79 -28.82 41.11
N PHE A 94 1.65 -28.16 40.91
CA PHE A 94 0.96 -27.43 41.97
C PHE A 94 -0.55 -27.69 41.83
N THR A 95 -1.00 -28.58 42.71
CA THR A 95 -2.36 -29.05 43.01
C THR A 95 -3.49 -28.02 42.79
N LEU A 96 -4.45 -28.31 41.90
CA LEU A 96 -5.88 -28.01 42.09
C LEU A 96 -6.73 -29.06 41.36
N ASN A 97 -7.65 -29.67 42.10
CA ASN A 97 -8.55 -30.74 41.67
C ASN A 97 -9.35 -30.38 40.41
N HIS A 98 -9.32 -31.27 39.42
CA HIS A 98 -10.07 -31.16 38.17
C HIS A 98 -11.53 -31.59 38.39
N SER A 99 -12.34 -30.70 38.98
CA SER A 99 -13.80 -30.86 39.05
C SER A 99 -14.49 -29.52 39.31
N SER A 100 -14.47 -28.60 38.36
CA SER A 100 -15.39 -27.45 38.32
C SER A 100 -15.30 -26.76 36.97
N ALA A 101 -16.43 -26.24 36.50
CA ALA A 101 -16.55 -25.41 35.29
C ALA A 101 -15.33 -24.51 35.08
N THR A 102 -14.80 -24.45 33.86
CA THR A 102 -13.64 -23.60 33.55
C THR A 102 -13.89 -22.20 34.03
N THR A 103 -13.06 -21.79 34.97
CA THR A 103 -13.17 -20.50 35.61
C THR A 103 -12.52 -19.45 34.72
N GLU A 104 -12.92 -18.19 34.87
CA GLU A 104 -12.24 -17.08 34.19
C GLU A 104 -10.72 -17.07 34.47
N ALA A 105 -10.30 -17.64 35.62
CA ALA A 105 -8.92 -17.83 36.01
C ALA A 105 -8.14 -18.80 35.09
N ASP A 106 -8.78 -19.87 34.59
CA ASP A 106 -8.14 -20.83 33.69
C ASP A 106 -7.86 -20.21 32.30
N ILE A 107 -8.84 -19.46 31.79
CA ILE A 107 -8.71 -18.69 30.54
C ILE A 107 -7.63 -17.61 30.69
N PHE A 108 -7.58 -16.96 31.85
CA PHE A 108 -6.55 -15.97 32.15
C PHE A 108 -5.15 -16.59 32.23
N HIS A 109 -5.01 -17.73 32.90
CA HIS A 109 -3.75 -18.46 33.00
C HIS A 109 -3.25 -18.94 31.63
N GLN A 110 -4.13 -19.52 30.81
CA GLN A 110 -3.80 -19.96 29.46
C GLN A 110 -3.39 -18.78 28.56
N ALA A 111 -4.09 -17.65 28.67
CA ALA A 111 -3.74 -16.43 27.94
C ALA A 111 -2.35 -15.90 28.32
N LEU A 112 -1.96 -16.01 29.60
CA LEU A 112 -0.63 -15.64 30.07
C LEU A 112 0.45 -16.60 29.56
N LEU A 113 0.20 -17.92 29.63
CA LEU A 113 1.11 -18.94 29.11
C LEU A 113 1.36 -18.77 27.61
N GLU A 114 0.31 -18.59 26.80
CA GLU A 114 0.44 -18.37 25.36
C GLU A 114 1.15 -17.05 25.06
N GLY A 115 0.89 -15.98 25.81
CA GLY A 115 1.59 -14.70 25.65
C GLY A 115 3.08 -14.79 25.97
N ASN A 116 3.44 -15.49 27.04
CA ASN A 116 4.83 -15.74 27.42
C ASN A 116 5.53 -16.64 26.41
N THR A 117 4.86 -17.70 25.95
CA THR A 117 5.39 -18.60 24.91
C THR A 117 5.64 -17.83 23.61
N ALA A 118 4.69 -17.00 23.16
CA ALA A 118 4.86 -16.17 21.98
C ALA A 118 6.06 -15.22 22.10
N THR A 119 6.26 -14.62 23.28
CA THR A 119 7.40 -13.75 23.58
C THR A 119 8.72 -14.53 23.51
N GLU A 120 8.78 -15.69 24.16
CA GLU A 120 9.98 -16.54 24.21
C GLU A 120 10.38 -17.06 22.82
N VAL A 121 9.41 -17.52 22.03
CA VAL A 121 9.62 -17.94 20.64
C VAL A 121 10.17 -16.77 19.82
N SER A 122 9.61 -15.58 20.01
CA SER A 122 10.04 -14.39 19.26
C SER A 122 11.48 -14.00 19.59
N LEU A 123 11.86 -13.99 20.87
CA LEU A 123 13.23 -13.69 21.29
C LEU A 123 14.21 -14.76 20.79
N THR A 124 13.86 -16.04 20.91
CA THR A 124 14.70 -17.15 20.40
C THR A 124 14.95 -17.02 18.89
N VAL A 125 13.91 -16.74 18.11
CA VAL A 125 14.05 -16.54 16.65
C VAL A 125 14.89 -15.29 16.37
N LEU A 126 14.69 -14.21 17.12
CA LEU A 126 15.42 -12.96 16.94
C LEU A 126 16.92 -13.14 17.20
N ASP A 127 17.29 -13.82 18.29
CA ASP A 127 18.69 -14.12 18.62
C ASP A 127 19.33 -15.01 17.57
N THR A 128 18.63 -16.05 17.13
CA THR A 128 19.09 -16.96 16.06
C THR A 128 19.36 -16.19 14.76
N ILE A 129 18.46 -15.28 14.37
CA ILE A 129 18.60 -14.47 13.17
C ILE A 129 19.71 -13.43 13.33
N SER A 130 19.83 -12.80 14.50
CA SER A 130 20.92 -11.88 14.80
C SER A 130 22.28 -12.57 14.63
N PHE A 131 22.45 -13.75 15.22
CA PHE A 131 23.64 -14.58 15.08
C PHE A 131 23.89 -14.99 13.61
N PHE A 132 22.85 -15.45 12.90
CA PHE A 132 22.95 -15.79 11.48
C PHE A 132 23.45 -14.60 10.63
N THR A 133 22.89 -13.40 10.82
CA THR A 133 23.33 -12.20 10.09
C THR A 133 24.74 -11.74 10.45
N GLN A 134 25.26 -12.14 11.60
CA GLN A 134 26.65 -11.92 12.00
C GLN A 134 27.59 -12.84 11.26
N CYS A 135 27.30 -14.13 11.22
CA CYS A 135 28.15 -15.13 10.56
C CYS A 135 28.12 -15.02 9.03
N PHE A 136 26.94 -14.79 8.44
CA PHE A 136 26.74 -14.84 6.98
C PHE A 136 26.79 -13.45 6.30
N LYS A 137 27.38 -12.43 6.94
CA LYS A 137 27.40 -11.04 6.46
C LYS A 137 27.83 -10.91 4.99
N ASN A 138 28.91 -11.57 4.59
CA ASN A 138 29.44 -11.47 3.23
C ASN A 138 28.49 -12.12 2.21
N GLN A 139 27.93 -13.29 2.54
CA GLN A 139 26.99 -13.97 1.66
C GLN A 139 25.68 -13.17 1.50
N LEU A 140 25.23 -12.52 2.58
CA LEU A 140 24.07 -11.63 2.55
C LEU A 140 24.31 -10.38 1.71
N LEU A 141 25.55 -9.86 1.67
CA LEU A 141 25.93 -8.70 0.86
C LEU A 141 26.21 -9.02 -0.61
N ASN A 142 26.22 -10.30 -1.00
CA ASN A 142 26.37 -10.68 -2.40
C ASN A 142 25.28 -10.02 -3.26
N ASN A 143 25.66 -9.56 -4.46
CA ASN A 143 24.79 -8.80 -5.36
C ASN A 143 24.18 -7.56 -4.67
N ASP A 144 24.99 -6.84 -3.86
CA ASP A 144 24.60 -5.67 -3.08
C ASP A 144 23.48 -5.91 -2.04
N GLY A 145 23.15 -7.16 -1.74
CA GLY A 145 22.00 -7.54 -0.89
C GLY A 145 20.78 -8.05 -1.66
N HIS A 146 20.81 -8.04 -2.99
CA HIS A 146 19.71 -8.54 -3.84
C HIS A 146 19.87 -10.03 -4.13
N ASN A 147 19.83 -10.83 -3.09
CA ASN A 147 19.89 -12.29 -3.18
C ASN A 147 18.74 -12.96 -2.40
N PRO A 148 18.36 -14.21 -2.73
CA PRO A 148 17.25 -14.90 -2.07
C PRO A 148 17.44 -15.08 -0.57
N LEU A 149 18.67 -15.26 -0.10
CA LEU A 149 18.98 -15.44 1.32
C LEU A 149 18.71 -14.17 2.13
N MET A 150 19.17 -13.02 1.63
CA MET A 150 18.92 -11.71 2.24
C MET A 150 17.44 -11.36 2.22
N LYS A 151 16.75 -11.64 1.12
CA LYS A 151 15.29 -11.50 1.06
C LYS A 151 14.62 -12.31 2.17
N LYS A 152 15.03 -13.57 2.36
CA LYS A 152 14.43 -14.44 3.39
C LYS A 152 14.69 -13.94 4.81
N VAL A 153 15.91 -13.52 5.11
CA VAL A 153 16.25 -12.91 6.41
C VAL A 153 15.42 -11.65 6.65
N PHE A 154 15.24 -10.82 5.63
CA PHE A 154 14.44 -9.60 5.72
C PHE A 154 12.94 -9.91 5.89
N ASP A 155 12.41 -10.92 5.20
CA ASP A 155 11.01 -11.36 5.36
C ASP A 155 10.73 -11.78 6.81
N ILE A 156 11.68 -12.44 7.49
CA ILE A 156 11.56 -12.78 8.92
C ILE A 156 11.55 -11.53 9.80
N HIS A 157 12.44 -10.56 9.53
CA HIS A 157 12.44 -9.28 10.23
C HIS A 157 11.10 -8.53 10.06
N LEU A 158 10.50 -8.57 8.86
CA LEU A 158 9.17 -8.02 8.62
C LEU A 158 8.06 -8.83 9.30
N ALA A 159 8.18 -10.16 9.38
CA ALA A 159 7.20 -11.01 10.05
C ALA A 159 7.04 -10.64 11.54
N PHE A 160 8.12 -10.20 12.20
CA PHE A 160 8.04 -9.65 13.55
C PHE A 160 7.16 -8.40 13.66
N LEU A 161 7.18 -7.51 12.66
CA LEU A 161 6.36 -6.30 12.66
C LEU A 161 4.90 -6.58 12.25
N LYS A 162 4.69 -7.57 11.36
CA LYS A 162 3.36 -7.97 10.89
C LYS A 162 2.55 -8.70 11.97
N ASN A 163 3.22 -9.49 12.80
CA ASN A 163 2.58 -10.22 13.88
C ASN A 163 2.35 -9.30 15.08
N GLY A 164 1.23 -9.44 15.77
CA GLY A 164 0.93 -8.69 17.00
C GLY A 164 1.80 -9.15 18.17
N GLN A 165 3.05 -8.70 18.20
CA GLN A 165 4.04 -9.07 19.20
C GLN A 165 3.82 -8.37 20.55
N SER A 166 4.39 -8.93 21.62
CA SER A 166 4.41 -8.29 22.94
C SER A 166 5.29 -7.05 22.96
N GLU A 167 5.02 -6.10 23.88
CA GLU A 167 5.81 -4.88 23.99
C GLU A 167 7.29 -5.16 24.27
N VAL A 168 7.57 -6.17 25.10
CA VAL A 168 8.94 -6.60 25.43
C VAL A 168 9.66 -7.09 24.18
N SER A 169 9.05 -8.02 23.44
CA SER A 169 9.60 -8.54 22.19
C SER A 169 9.83 -7.42 21.17
N LEU A 170 8.88 -6.50 21.00
CA LEU A 170 8.99 -5.38 20.06
C LEU A 170 10.19 -4.48 20.34
N LYS A 171 10.53 -4.19 21.60
CA LYS A 171 11.73 -3.39 21.93
C LYS A 171 13.01 -4.04 21.39
N HIS A 172 13.15 -5.35 21.56
CA HIS A 172 14.28 -6.10 21.03
C HIS A 172 14.25 -6.18 19.50
N VAL A 173 13.07 -6.36 18.90
CA VAL A 173 12.89 -6.33 17.44
C VAL A 173 13.33 -4.98 16.87
N PHE A 174 12.91 -3.86 17.45
CA PHE A 174 13.33 -2.52 17.01
C PHE A 174 14.85 -2.33 17.15
N ALA A 175 15.46 -2.80 18.24
CA ALA A 175 16.91 -2.74 18.41
C ALA A 175 17.65 -3.56 17.33
N SER A 176 17.19 -4.78 17.06
CA SER A 176 17.75 -5.64 16.01
C SER A 176 17.60 -5.02 14.63
N LEU A 177 16.44 -4.44 14.32
CA LEU A 177 16.19 -3.72 13.06
C LEU A 177 17.12 -2.52 12.87
N ARG A 178 17.41 -1.74 13.92
CA ARG A 178 18.38 -0.63 13.86
C ARG A 178 19.78 -1.13 13.52
N ALA A 179 20.21 -2.23 14.14
CA ALA A 179 21.49 -2.86 13.85
C ALA A 179 21.51 -3.39 12.40
N PHE A 180 20.43 -4.01 11.95
CA PHE A 180 20.28 -4.55 10.60
C PHE A 180 20.40 -3.47 9.51
N ILE A 181 19.69 -2.34 9.65
CA ILE A 181 19.76 -1.20 8.71
C ILE A 181 21.20 -0.68 8.62
N SER A 182 21.84 -0.48 9.78
CA SER A 182 23.19 0.09 9.85
C SER A 182 24.24 -0.87 9.27
N LYS A 183 24.00 -2.17 9.36
CA LYS A 183 24.92 -3.22 8.87
C LYS A 183 24.78 -3.51 7.38
N PHE A 184 23.59 -3.34 6.81
CA PHE A 184 23.28 -3.67 5.41
C PHE A 184 22.66 -2.49 4.62
N PRO A 185 23.29 -1.31 4.58
CA PRO A 185 22.70 -0.14 3.92
C PRO A 185 22.51 -0.34 2.40
N SER A 186 23.39 -1.09 1.73
CA SER A 186 23.27 -1.37 0.29
C SER A 186 21.99 -2.14 -0.06
N ALA A 187 21.52 -3.03 0.81
CA ALA A 187 20.33 -3.82 0.58
C ALA A 187 19.05 -2.96 0.55
N PHE A 188 19.04 -1.86 1.31
CA PHE A 188 17.92 -0.92 1.34
C PHE A 188 18.03 0.16 0.24
N PHE A 189 19.24 0.67 0.02
CA PHE A 189 19.46 1.93 -0.72
C PHE A 189 20.08 1.77 -2.10
N LYS A 190 20.48 0.57 -2.51
CA LYS A 190 21.01 0.27 -3.85
C LYS A 190 20.11 -0.75 -4.54
N GLY A 191 19.99 -0.72 -5.86
CA GLY A 191 19.24 -1.73 -6.64
C GLY A 191 17.72 -1.66 -6.45
N ARG A 192 17.05 -2.80 -6.27
CA ARG A 192 15.57 -2.91 -6.23
C ARG A 192 14.96 -2.27 -4.98
N VAL A 193 13.82 -1.59 -5.14
CA VAL A 193 13.20 -0.77 -4.08
C VAL A 193 12.34 -1.58 -3.09
N ASN A 194 12.01 -2.83 -3.44
CA ASN A 194 11.03 -3.66 -2.74
C ASN A 194 11.25 -3.80 -1.22
N MET A 195 12.51 -3.93 -0.78
CA MET A 195 12.82 -4.06 0.66
C MET A 195 12.57 -2.75 1.41
N CYS A 196 13.03 -1.61 0.88
CA CYS A 196 12.76 -0.31 1.48
C CYS A 196 11.25 0.00 1.51
N ALA A 197 10.53 -0.33 0.45
CA ALA A 197 9.08 -0.15 0.35
C ALA A 197 8.32 -0.92 1.45
N ALA A 198 8.54 -2.24 1.52
CA ALA A 198 7.89 -3.11 2.51
C ALA A 198 8.27 -2.72 3.95
N PHE A 199 9.53 -2.32 4.17
CA PHE A 199 10.00 -1.85 5.47
C PHE A 199 9.31 -0.56 5.91
N CYS A 200 9.28 0.46 5.04
CA CYS A 200 8.60 1.72 5.33
C CYS A 200 7.12 1.48 5.67
N TYR A 201 6.42 0.63 4.91
CA TYR A 201 5.00 0.32 5.14
C TYR A 201 4.74 -0.28 6.52
N GLU A 202 5.47 -1.33 6.92
CA GLU A 202 5.27 -1.97 8.23
C GLU A 202 5.69 -1.06 9.39
N VAL A 203 6.78 -0.30 9.26
CA VAL A 203 7.21 0.66 10.31
C VAL A 203 6.20 1.79 10.47
N LEU A 204 5.63 2.30 9.36
CA LEU A 204 4.59 3.32 9.41
C LEU A 204 3.30 2.80 10.07
N LYS A 205 2.96 1.53 9.88
CA LYS A 205 1.87 0.87 10.61
C LYS A 205 2.15 0.82 12.12
N CYS A 206 3.41 0.63 12.54
CA CYS A 206 3.77 0.75 13.95
C CYS A 206 3.66 2.19 14.47
N CYS A 207 3.92 3.21 13.63
CA CYS A 207 3.74 4.63 13.97
C CYS A 207 2.27 5.02 14.24
N THR A 208 1.29 4.21 13.81
CA THR A 208 -0.14 4.41 14.11
C THR A 208 -0.63 3.59 15.31
N SER A 209 0.25 2.85 15.97
CA SER A 209 -0.10 1.99 17.12
C SER A 209 -0.75 2.77 18.27
N LYS A 210 -1.67 2.11 18.98
CA LYS A 210 -2.29 2.65 20.21
C LYS A 210 -1.26 2.84 21.33
N ILE A 211 -0.18 2.06 21.33
CA ILE A 211 0.85 2.04 22.37
C ILE A 211 1.91 3.12 22.08
N SER A 212 2.14 4.03 23.03
CA SER A 212 3.10 5.15 22.87
C SER A 212 4.55 4.68 22.76
N SER A 213 4.97 3.69 23.56
CA SER A 213 6.33 3.14 23.48
C SER A 213 6.64 2.58 22.09
N THR A 214 5.70 1.84 21.48
CA THR A 214 5.83 1.35 20.09
C THR A 214 5.94 2.51 19.10
N ARG A 215 5.14 3.57 19.23
CA ARG A 215 5.21 4.74 18.35
C ARG A 215 6.58 5.45 18.44
N ASN A 216 7.13 5.60 19.64
CA ASN A 216 8.44 6.20 19.86
C ASN A 216 9.55 5.38 19.18
N GLU A 217 9.56 4.07 19.39
CA GLU A 217 10.57 3.17 18.81
C GLU A 217 10.49 3.12 17.28
N ALA A 218 9.26 3.08 16.72
CA ALA A 218 9.02 3.11 15.28
C ALA A 218 9.41 4.44 14.64
N SER A 219 9.09 5.57 15.29
CA SER A 219 9.50 6.91 14.86
C SER A 219 11.02 7.06 14.83
N ALA A 220 11.71 6.55 15.85
CA ALA A 220 13.18 6.53 15.90
C ALA A 220 13.78 5.63 14.81
N LEU A 221 13.15 4.49 14.52
CA LEU A 221 13.58 3.59 13.45
C LEU A 221 13.43 4.22 12.07
N LEU A 222 12.31 4.91 11.81
CA LEU A 222 12.08 5.61 10.55
C LEU A 222 13.06 6.78 10.38
N TYR A 223 13.32 7.52 11.46
CA TYR A 223 14.37 8.54 11.50
C TYR A 223 15.74 7.96 11.12
N LEU A 224 16.13 6.84 11.73
CA LEU A 224 17.39 6.17 11.44
C LEU A 224 17.49 5.70 9.99
N LEU A 225 16.39 5.23 9.40
CA LEU A 225 16.34 4.82 8.00
C LEU A 225 16.60 6.01 7.06
N MET A 226 15.93 7.15 7.30
CA MET A 226 16.15 8.39 6.54
C MET A 226 17.60 8.88 6.69
N ARG A 227 18.13 8.87 7.91
CA ARG A 227 19.52 9.29 8.19
C ARG A 227 20.52 8.39 7.46
N ASN A 228 20.37 7.07 7.53
CA ASN A 228 21.26 6.14 6.81
C ASN A 228 21.15 6.31 5.29
N ASN A 229 19.96 6.57 4.75
CA ASN A 229 19.81 6.84 3.32
C ASN A 229 20.55 8.12 2.91
N PHE A 230 20.44 9.18 3.72
CA PHE A 230 21.15 10.44 3.51
C PHE A 230 22.68 10.27 3.59
N GLU A 231 23.17 9.51 4.56
CA GLU A 231 24.60 9.20 4.67
C GLU A 231 25.09 8.35 3.49
N TYR A 232 24.29 7.38 3.04
CA TYR A 232 24.59 6.51 1.90
C TYR A 232 24.74 7.29 0.59
N THR A 233 23.91 8.32 0.37
CA THR A 233 23.98 9.19 -0.82
C THR A 233 25.04 10.30 -0.70
N LYS A 234 25.97 10.19 0.26
CA LYS A 234 27.02 11.20 0.55
C LYS A 234 26.42 12.55 0.96
N ARG A 235 25.35 12.52 1.76
CA ARG A 235 24.65 13.70 2.33
C ARG A 235 24.04 14.62 1.28
N LYS A 236 23.54 14.04 0.19
CA LYS A 236 22.89 14.80 -0.89
C LYS A 236 21.37 14.84 -0.74
N THR A 237 20.75 13.68 -0.49
CA THR A 237 19.29 13.56 -0.33
C THR A 237 18.93 12.17 0.21
N PHE A 238 17.76 12.01 0.81
CA PHE A 238 17.19 10.70 1.11
C PHE A 238 15.96 10.36 0.24
N LEU A 239 15.96 10.80 -1.03
CA LEU A 239 14.78 10.69 -1.90
C LEU A 239 14.18 9.29 -1.93
N ARG A 240 15.01 8.23 -2.00
CA ARG A 240 14.51 6.86 -2.06
C ARG A 240 13.61 6.54 -0.87
N THR A 241 14.08 6.79 0.36
CA THR A 241 13.26 6.58 1.57
C THR A 241 12.08 7.56 1.62
N HIS A 242 12.27 8.81 1.21
CA HIS A 242 11.21 9.82 1.12
C HIS A 242 10.04 9.35 0.24
N LEU A 243 10.31 8.85 -0.96
CA LEU A 243 9.28 8.34 -1.89
C LEU A 243 8.55 7.13 -1.31
N GLN A 244 9.30 6.17 -0.76
CA GLN A 244 8.69 4.97 -0.19
C GLN A 244 7.82 5.27 1.03
N ILE A 245 8.17 6.27 1.84
CA ILE A 245 7.32 6.75 2.93
C ILE A 245 6.02 7.33 2.38
N ILE A 246 6.06 8.17 1.34
CA ILE A 246 4.85 8.79 0.77
C ILE A 246 3.93 7.74 0.13
N ILE A 247 4.49 6.78 -0.61
CA ILE A 247 3.73 5.66 -1.20
C ILE A 247 3.07 4.84 -0.08
N ALA A 248 3.85 4.47 0.94
CA ALA A 248 3.36 3.68 2.05
C ALA A 248 2.28 4.40 2.87
N VAL A 249 2.43 5.71 3.12
CA VAL A 249 1.37 6.53 3.74
C VAL A 249 0.10 6.47 2.89
N SER A 250 0.20 6.65 1.57
CA SER A 250 -0.97 6.62 0.67
C SER A 250 -1.68 5.26 0.71
N GLN A 251 -0.94 4.15 0.79
CA GLN A 251 -1.50 2.80 0.91
C GLN A 251 -2.15 2.54 2.28
N LEU A 252 -1.53 2.98 3.37
CA LEU A 252 -2.05 2.78 4.73
C LEU A 252 -3.38 3.50 4.98
N ILE A 253 -3.71 4.52 4.19
CA ILE A 253 -4.98 5.23 4.35
C ILE A 253 -6.15 4.38 3.84
N ALA A 254 -5.94 3.61 2.76
CA ALA A 254 -6.96 2.70 2.23
C ALA A 254 -7.36 1.60 3.23
N ASP A 255 -6.48 1.22 4.16
CA ASP A 255 -6.68 0.12 5.12
C ASP A 255 -7.39 0.50 6.43
N VAL A 256 -8.12 1.64 6.51
CA VAL A 256 -8.89 2.12 7.70
C VAL A 256 -8.02 2.43 8.94
N ALA A 257 -6.75 2.02 8.94
CA ALA A 257 -5.80 2.11 10.05
C ALA A 257 -5.44 3.56 10.45
N LEU A 258 -5.67 4.54 9.57
CA LEU A 258 -5.38 5.95 9.81
C LEU A 258 -6.55 6.74 10.43
N SER A 259 -7.59 6.06 10.94
CA SER A 259 -8.67 6.66 11.73
C SER A 259 -8.21 7.21 13.11
N GLY A 260 -6.93 7.59 13.26
CA GLY A 260 -6.30 8.07 14.48
C GLY A 260 -5.33 9.22 14.24
N GLY A 261 -5.79 10.27 13.54
CA GLY A 261 -4.98 11.41 13.11
C GLY A 261 -4.05 11.97 14.18
N SER A 262 -4.46 12.04 15.45
CA SER A 262 -3.60 12.55 16.54
C SER A 262 -2.37 11.67 16.82
N ARG A 263 -2.50 10.34 16.78
CA ARG A 263 -1.42 9.40 17.11
C ARG A 263 -0.31 9.43 16.07
N PHE A 264 -0.68 9.52 14.80
CA PHE A 264 0.30 9.59 13.72
C PHE A 264 0.96 10.97 13.67
N GLN A 265 0.23 12.05 13.96
CA GLN A 265 0.83 13.40 14.09
C GLN A 265 1.85 13.46 15.22
N GLU A 266 1.60 12.79 16.35
CA GLU A 266 2.59 12.65 17.43
C GLU A 266 3.87 11.95 16.95
N SER A 267 3.75 10.83 16.22
CA SER A 267 4.89 10.15 15.59
C SER A 267 5.67 11.06 14.64
N LEU A 268 4.99 11.86 13.81
CA LEU A 268 5.64 12.86 12.93
C LEU A 268 6.34 13.98 13.72
N PHE A 269 5.79 14.37 14.87
CA PHE A 269 6.42 15.33 15.76
C PHE A 269 7.71 14.76 16.37
N ILE A 270 7.69 13.51 16.83
CA ILE A 270 8.86 12.80 17.36
C ILE A 270 9.99 12.74 16.31
N ILE A 271 9.65 12.40 15.06
CA ILE A 271 10.61 12.38 13.93
C ILE A 271 11.26 13.75 13.72
N ASN A 272 10.47 14.82 13.70
CA ASN A 272 10.98 16.19 13.56
C ASN A 272 11.90 16.56 14.73
N ASN A 273 11.57 16.15 15.96
CA ASN A 273 12.42 16.40 17.12
C ASN A 273 13.77 15.69 17.01
N PHE A 274 13.81 14.45 16.51
CA PHE A 274 15.08 13.76 16.25
C PHE A 274 15.92 14.50 15.21
N ALA A 275 15.33 14.91 14.08
CA ALA A 275 16.04 15.66 13.04
C ALA A 275 16.57 17.02 13.54
N ASN A 276 15.81 17.70 14.40
CA ASN A 276 16.21 18.97 15.01
C ASN A 276 17.14 18.82 16.21
N SER A 277 17.33 17.63 16.77
CA SER A 277 18.21 17.40 17.93
C SER A 277 19.57 16.82 17.53
N ASP A 278 19.65 16.17 16.35
CA ASP A 278 20.84 15.45 15.89
C ASP A 278 21.96 16.40 15.43
N ARG A 279 22.95 16.62 16.30
CA ARG A 279 24.08 17.55 16.10
C ARG A 279 24.82 17.36 14.76
N PRO A 280 25.26 16.15 14.34
CA PRO A 280 25.93 15.95 13.06
C PRO A 280 25.07 16.27 11.82
N MET A 281 23.74 16.23 11.95
CA MET A 281 22.82 16.49 10.83
C MET A 281 22.31 17.94 10.77
N LYS A 282 22.35 18.68 11.89
CA LYS A 282 21.90 20.09 11.98
C LYS A 282 22.51 21.02 10.92
N ALA A 283 23.78 20.82 10.58
CA ALA A 283 24.50 21.66 9.63
C ALA A 283 24.26 21.27 8.15
N THR A 284 23.37 20.31 7.88
CA THR A 284 23.10 19.78 6.54
C THR A 284 21.69 20.13 6.08
N ALA A 285 21.35 19.82 4.82
CA ALA A 285 19.99 19.98 4.29
C ALA A 285 18.97 18.98 4.89
N PHE A 286 19.43 17.98 5.64
CA PHE A 286 18.61 16.87 6.12
C PHE A 286 17.40 17.29 6.98
N PRO A 287 17.52 18.17 8.00
CA PRO A 287 16.36 18.58 8.79
C PRO A 287 15.29 19.30 7.95
N THR A 288 15.70 20.07 6.95
CA THR A 288 14.79 20.74 6.01
C THR A 288 14.07 19.72 5.13
N GLU A 289 14.77 18.73 4.57
CA GLU A 289 14.14 17.64 3.79
C GLU A 289 13.16 16.80 4.64
N VAL A 290 13.47 16.54 5.92
CA VAL A 290 12.56 15.85 6.87
C VAL A 290 11.32 16.71 7.16
N LYS A 291 11.50 18.02 7.35
CA LYS A 291 10.37 18.94 7.55
C LYS A 291 9.46 18.97 6.32
N ASP A 292 10.03 19.02 5.12
CA ASP A 292 9.28 18.98 3.87
C ASP A 292 8.54 17.65 3.68
N LEU A 293 9.17 16.52 4.01
CA LEU A 293 8.51 15.21 4.03
C LEU A 293 7.29 15.23 4.95
N THR A 294 7.45 15.68 6.20
CA THR A 294 6.34 15.69 7.14
C THR A 294 5.22 16.64 6.72
N LYS A 295 5.53 17.76 6.05
CA LYS A 295 4.52 18.63 5.43
C LYS A 295 3.75 17.89 4.33
N ARG A 296 4.44 17.20 3.41
CA ARG A 296 3.80 16.40 2.35
C ARG A 296 2.91 15.30 2.94
N ILE A 297 3.40 14.57 3.94
CA ILE A 297 2.62 13.54 4.65
C ILE A 297 1.33 14.15 5.22
N ARG A 298 1.41 15.33 5.87
CA ARG A 298 0.21 16.02 6.38
C ARG A 298 -0.77 16.37 5.26
N THR A 299 -0.27 16.86 4.13
CA THR A 299 -1.12 17.13 2.95
C THR A 299 -1.82 15.87 2.46
N VAL A 300 -1.13 14.73 2.37
CA VAL A 300 -1.78 13.44 2.01
C VAL A 300 -2.85 13.09 3.02
N LEU A 301 -2.55 13.13 4.32
CA LEU A 301 -3.51 12.77 5.35
C LEU A 301 -4.77 13.66 5.32
N MET A 302 -4.59 14.98 5.14
CA MET A 302 -5.71 15.92 5.05
C MET A 302 -6.56 15.64 3.81
N ALA A 303 -5.93 15.54 2.64
CA ALA A 303 -6.65 15.29 1.41
C ALA A 303 -7.33 13.91 1.42
N THR A 304 -6.74 12.88 2.03
CA THR A 304 -7.40 11.58 2.12
C THR A 304 -8.48 11.53 3.21
N ALA A 305 -8.40 12.34 4.27
CA ALA A 305 -9.53 12.54 5.18
C ALA A 305 -10.72 13.15 4.42
N GLN A 306 -10.47 14.17 3.61
CA GLN A 306 -11.46 14.75 2.70
C GLN A 306 -11.99 13.72 1.71
N MET A 307 -11.13 12.90 1.09
CA MET A 307 -11.58 11.82 0.18
C MET A 307 -12.53 10.82 0.87
N LYS A 308 -12.31 10.51 2.15
CA LYS A 308 -13.18 9.61 2.92
C LYS A 308 -14.52 10.27 3.27
N GLU A 309 -14.51 11.55 3.63
CA GLU A 309 -15.73 12.32 3.88
C GLU A 309 -16.59 12.46 2.61
N HIS A 310 -15.95 12.48 1.45
CA HIS A 310 -16.57 12.55 0.13
C HIS A 310 -16.62 11.19 -0.60
N GLU A 311 -16.51 10.06 0.09
CA GLU A 311 -16.54 8.73 -0.56
C GLU A 311 -17.84 8.47 -1.35
N LYS A 312 -18.93 9.12 -0.94
CA LYS A 312 -20.24 9.03 -1.60
C LYS A 312 -20.39 9.98 -2.80
N ASP A 313 -19.47 10.92 -2.97
CA ASP A 313 -19.47 11.95 -4.01
C ASP A 313 -18.32 11.65 -5.00
N PRO A 314 -18.61 10.90 -6.07
CA PRO A 314 -17.56 10.41 -6.97
C PRO A 314 -16.84 11.55 -7.69
N GLU A 315 -17.51 12.66 -7.98
CA GLU A 315 -16.91 13.82 -8.65
C GLU A 315 -15.95 14.58 -7.72
N MET A 316 -16.33 14.85 -6.47
CA MET A 316 -15.42 15.46 -5.50
C MET A 316 -14.24 14.53 -5.17
N LEU A 317 -14.49 13.23 -5.09
CA LEU A 317 -13.44 12.24 -4.86
C LEU A 317 -12.38 12.25 -6.00
N ILE A 318 -12.82 12.40 -7.24
CA ILE A 318 -11.92 12.49 -8.41
C ILE A 318 -11.14 13.81 -8.38
N ASP A 319 -11.78 14.94 -8.07
CA ASP A 319 -11.10 16.24 -8.02
C ASP A 319 -10.04 16.28 -6.91
N LEU A 320 -10.36 15.77 -5.72
CA LEU A 320 -9.40 15.63 -4.62
C LEU A 320 -8.21 14.74 -5.00
N GLN A 321 -8.45 13.63 -5.70
CA GLN A 321 -7.37 12.77 -6.21
C GLN A 321 -6.51 13.48 -7.26
N PHE A 322 -7.13 14.25 -8.15
CA PHE A 322 -6.41 15.03 -9.15
C PHE A 322 -5.56 16.13 -8.51
N SER A 323 -6.12 16.88 -7.55
CA SER A 323 -5.42 17.90 -6.76
C SER A 323 -4.22 17.31 -6.00
N LEU A 324 -4.41 16.14 -5.37
CA LEU A 324 -3.34 15.37 -4.76
C LEU A 324 -2.26 14.99 -5.77
N ALA A 325 -2.66 14.39 -6.89
CA ALA A 325 -1.74 14.00 -7.94
C ALA A 325 -0.95 15.22 -8.46
N LYS A 326 -1.59 16.39 -8.58
CA LYS A 326 -0.98 17.64 -9.06
C LYS A 326 0.06 18.18 -8.09
N SER A 327 -0.17 18.03 -6.78
CA SER A 327 0.82 18.35 -5.75
C SER A 327 2.12 17.53 -5.88
N TYR A 328 2.06 16.38 -6.57
CA TYR A 328 3.18 15.48 -6.83
C TYR A 328 3.83 15.63 -8.20
N ALA A 329 3.44 16.63 -9.01
CA ALA A 329 3.99 16.82 -10.37
C ALA A 329 5.53 16.95 -10.41
N SER A 330 6.17 17.39 -9.32
CA SER A 330 7.64 17.44 -9.22
C SER A 330 8.32 16.07 -9.10
N THR A 331 7.54 15.02 -8.83
CA THR A 331 8.01 13.70 -8.42
C THR A 331 7.38 12.59 -9.29
N PRO A 332 8.07 12.13 -10.35
CA PRO A 332 7.46 11.29 -11.38
C PRO A 332 6.85 9.97 -10.88
N GLU A 333 7.53 9.26 -9.98
CA GLU A 333 7.06 7.95 -9.49
C GLU A 333 5.74 8.07 -8.70
N LEU A 334 5.59 9.14 -7.92
CA LEU A 334 4.35 9.43 -7.19
C LEU A 334 3.25 9.87 -8.14
N ARG A 335 3.55 10.78 -9.06
CA ARG A 335 2.60 11.24 -10.09
C ARG A 335 2.06 10.05 -10.90
N LYS A 336 2.93 9.13 -11.33
CA LYS A 336 2.54 7.88 -12.01
C LYS A 336 1.60 7.03 -11.14
N THR A 337 1.96 6.79 -9.88
CA THR A 337 1.15 5.94 -8.98
C THR A 337 -0.27 6.48 -8.80
N TRP A 338 -0.41 7.80 -8.65
CA TRP A 338 -1.72 8.45 -8.53
C TRP A 338 -2.53 8.38 -9.83
N LEU A 339 -1.92 8.67 -10.98
CA LEU A 339 -2.58 8.57 -12.27
C LEU A 339 -3.02 7.13 -12.59
N ASP A 340 -2.21 6.13 -12.26
CA ASP A 340 -2.57 4.71 -12.40
C ASP A 340 -3.75 4.32 -11.49
N SER A 341 -3.81 4.89 -10.28
CA SER A 341 -4.94 4.68 -9.36
C SER A 341 -6.22 5.34 -9.88
N MET A 342 -6.14 6.59 -10.35
CA MET A 342 -7.27 7.29 -10.96
C MET A 342 -7.80 6.56 -12.19
N ALA A 343 -6.91 6.07 -13.07
CA ALA A 343 -7.29 5.31 -14.25
C ALA A 343 -8.13 4.06 -13.90
N LYS A 344 -7.77 3.35 -12.82
CA LYS A 344 -8.53 2.18 -12.34
C LYS A 344 -9.93 2.56 -11.85
N ILE A 345 -10.07 3.71 -11.19
CA ILE A 345 -11.36 4.22 -10.71
C ILE A 345 -12.24 4.62 -11.90
N HIS A 346 -11.69 5.36 -12.86
CA HIS A 346 -12.41 5.73 -14.08
C HIS A 346 -12.88 4.49 -14.87
N ILE A 347 -12.04 3.46 -14.98
CA ILE A 347 -12.45 2.19 -15.59
C ILE A 347 -13.61 1.53 -14.82
N LYS A 348 -13.58 1.55 -13.48
CA LYS A 348 -14.66 1.01 -12.65
C LYS A 348 -15.97 1.78 -12.82
N ASN A 349 -15.89 3.10 -13.03
CA ASN A 349 -17.05 3.97 -13.26
C ASN A 349 -17.57 3.93 -14.70
N GLY A 350 -16.78 3.40 -15.65
CA GLY A 350 -17.12 3.38 -17.08
C GLY A 350 -16.64 4.62 -17.86
N ASP A 351 -15.85 5.49 -17.22
CA ASP A 351 -15.30 6.73 -17.75
C ASP A 351 -14.00 6.45 -18.54
N PHE A 352 -14.13 5.76 -19.67
CA PHE A 352 -12.97 5.30 -20.44
C PHE A 352 -12.13 6.44 -21.03
N SER A 353 -12.74 7.59 -21.34
CA SER A 353 -12.00 8.76 -21.87
C SER A 353 -11.01 9.30 -20.84
N GLU A 354 -11.44 9.44 -19.60
CA GLU A 354 -10.69 9.96 -18.48
C GLU A 354 -9.58 8.96 -18.09
N ALA A 355 -9.88 7.66 -18.10
CA ALA A 355 -8.88 6.60 -17.93
C ALA A 355 -7.80 6.64 -19.02
N ALA A 356 -8.19 6.82 -20.30
CA ALA A 356 -7.25 6.93 -21.40
C ALA A 356 -6.34 8.16 -21.26
N MET A 357 -6.88 9.29 -20.81
CA MET A 357 -6.08 10.49 -20.53
C MET A 357 -5.09 10.25 -19.39
N CYS A 358 -5.47 9.54 -18.31
CA CYS A 358 -4.53 9.16 -17.26
C CYS A 358 -3.32 8.38 -17.83
N TYR A 359 -3.56 7.41 -18.71
CA TYR A 359 -2.46 6.67 -19.36
C TYR A 359 -1.60 7.57 -20.26
N VAL A 360 -2.22 8.47 -21.03
CA VAL A 360 -1.49 9.45 -21.86
C VAL A 360 -0.59 10.35 -21.01
N HIS A 361 -1.08 10.82 -19.86
CA HIS A 361 -0.29 11.60 -18.91
C HIS A 361 0.88 10.79 -18.33
N VAL A 362 0.67 9.53 -17.94
CA VAL A 362 1.75 8.64 -17.47
C VAL A 362 2.80 8.40 -18.56
N ALA A 363 2.37 8.13 -19.79
CA ALA A 363 3.28 7.92 -20.92
C ALA A 363 4.10 9.18 -21.23
N ALA A 364 3.49 10.36 -21.21
CA ALA A 364 4.18 11.62 -21.43
C ALA A 364 5.18 11.95 -20.31
N LEU A 365 4.82 11.69 -19.05
CA LEU A 365 5.72 11.84 -17.91
C LEU A 365 6.97 10.96 -18.05
N VAL A 366 6.80 9.70 -18.46
CA VAL A 366 7.93 8.78 -18.70
C VAL A 366 8.73 9.20 -19.93
N ALA A 367 8.08 9.65 -20.99
CA ALA A 367 8.77 10.17 -22.19
C ALA A 367 9.62 11.40 -21.88
N GLU A 368 9.10 12.36 -21.10
CA GLU A 368 9.83 13.53 -20.63
C GLU A 368 11.03 13.14 -19.76
N PHE A 369 10.88 12.15 -18.88
CA PHE A 369 11.98 11.62 -18.09
C PHE A 369 13.09 11.05 -18.97
N LEU A 370 12.74 10.21 -19.95
CA LEU A 370 13.70 9.62 -20.88
C LEU A 370 14.33 10.67 -21.80
N HIS A 371 13.58 11.71 -22.16
CA HIS A 371 14.07 12.83 -22.96
C HIS A 371 15.16 13.61 -22.23
N ARG A 372 14.94 13.97 -20.96
CA ARG A 372 15.96 14.65 -20.13
C ARG A 372 17.20 13.80 -19.89
N LYS A 373 17.05 12.47 -19.86
CA LYS A 373 18.16 11.51 -19.81
C LYS A 373 18.86 11.29 -21.16
N LYS A 374 18.38 11.92 -22.24
CA LYS A 374 18.85 11.73 -23.62
C LYS A 374 18.71 10.29 -24.13
N LEU A 375 17.80 9.51 -23.55
CA LEU A 375 17.51 8.14 -23.96
C LEU A 375 16.40 8.06 -25.00
N PHE A 376 15.56 9.10 -25.10
CA PHE A 376 14.45 9.17 -26.05
C PHE A 376 14.34 10.57 -26.67
N PRO A 377 14.09 10.71 -27.99
CA PRO A 377 14.16 12.01 -28.66
C PRO A 377 12.99 12.95 -28.34
N ASN A 378 11.82 12.42 -27.95
CA ASN A 378 10.59 13.20 -27.78
C ASN A 378 10.18 13.31 -26.30
N GLY A 379 9.87 14.51 -25.81
CA GLY A 379 9.33 14.73 -24.46
C GLY A 379 7.81 14.93 -24.44
N CYS A 380 7.30 15.71 -23.47
CA CYS A 380 5.88 16.06 -23.35
C CYS A 380 5.30 16.69 -24.64
N SER A 381 6.11 17.38 -25.44
CA SER A 381 5.68 18.07 -26.66
C SER A 381 5.04 17.13 -27.70
N ALA A 382 5.45 15.86 -27.75
CA ALA A 382 4.88 14.88 -28.66
C ALA A 382 3.40 14.56 -28.36
N PHE A 383 3.00 14.69 -27.10
CA PHE A 383 1.65 14.37 -26.64
C PHE A 383 0.70 15.59 -26.69
N LYS A 384 1.21 16.80 -26.97
CA LYS A 384 0.37 18.03 -27.08
C LYS A 384 -0.71 17.94 -28.15
N LYS A 385 -0.46 17.16 -29.21
CA LYS A 385 -1.44 16.91 -30.29
C LYS A 385 -2.63 16.07 -29.82
N ILE A 386 -2.46 15.34 -28.72
CA ILE A 386 -3.49 14.50 -28.10
C ILE A 386 -4.26 15.31 -27.08
N THR A 387 -3.55 15.97 -26.17
CA THR A 387 -4.14 16.82 -25.13
C THR A 387 -3.21 17.98 -24.77
N PRO A 388 -3.72 19.23 -24.69
CA PRO A 388 -2.93 20.37 -24.25
C PRO A 388 -2.61 20.32 -22.75
N ASN A 389 -3.36 19.54 -21.96
CA ASN A 389 -3.18 19.43 -20.49
C ASN A 389 -1.85 18.76 -20.11
N ILE A 390 -1.11 18.22 -21.08
CA ILE A 390 0.18 17.57 -20.85
C ILE A 390 1.28 18.52 -20.37
N ASP A 391 1.09 19.83 -20.54
CA ASP A 391 2.01 20.83 -20.03
C ASP A 391 2.19 20.76 -18.50
N GLU A 392 1.22 20.20 -17.79
CA GLU A 392 1.32 19.94 -16.35
C GLU A 392 2.42 18.93 -15.99
N GLU A 393 2.71 17.95 -16.86
CA GLU A 393 3.75 16.93 -16.61
C GLU A 393 5.17 17.48 -16.82
N GLY A 394 5.30 18.65 -17.46
CA GLY A 394 6.58 19.35 -17.64
C GLY A 394 7.16 19.92 -16.34
N ALA A 395 6.36 20.02 -15.28
CA ALA A 395 6.75 20.56 -13.96
C ALA A 395 7.74 19.69 -13.17
N MET A 396 8.13 18.53 -13.72
CA MET A 396 9.18 17.68 -13.18
C MET A 396 10.47 18.48 -12.92
N LYS A 397 11.09 18.35 -11.74
CA LYS A 397 12.37 19.02 -11.41
C LYS A 397 13.56 18.12 -11.74
N GLU A 398 14.67 18.71 -12.19
CA GLU A 398 15.89 17.98 -12.58
C GLU A 398 16.70 17.39 -11.39
N ASP A 399 16.35 17.73 -10.15
CA ASP A 399 17.29 17.54 -9.03
C ASP A 399 17.34 16.13 -8.39
N ALA A 400 18.59 15.69 -8.27
CA ALA A 400 19.23 14.74 -7.34
C ALA A 400 18.70 13.30 -7.18
N GLY A 401 17.51 12.95 -7.65
CA GLY A 401 16.93 11.62 -7.41
C GLY A 401 16.47 10.85 -8.64
N MET A 402 16.65 11.40 -9.84
CA MET A 402 16.46 10.69 -11.11
C MET A 402 17.47 9.56 -11.37
N MET A 403 18.36 9.25 -10.42
CA MET A 403 19.34 8.16 -10.58
C MET A 403 18.76 6.79 -10.22
N ASP A 404 17.68 6.73 -9.42
CA ASP A 404 17.11 5.47 -8.92
C ASP A 404 15.85 5.00 -9.67
N VAL A 405 15.27 5.85 -10.52
CA VAL A 405 14.07 5.53 -11.29
C VAL A 405 14.46 4.83 -12.59
N HIS A 406 14.16 3.54 -12.68
CA HIS A 406 14.49 2.68 -13.82
C HIS A 406 13.36 2.74 -14.85
N TYR A 407 13.16 3.88 -15.51
CA TYR A 407 12.38 3.92 -16.73
C TYR A 407 13.28 3.55 -17.92
N SER A 408 12.81 2.62 -18.75
CA SER A 408 13.47 2.22 -19.99
C SER A 408 12.57 2.48 -21.19
N GLU A 409 13.13 2.37 -22.39
CA GLU A 409 12.37 2.47 -23.63
C GLU A 409 11.28 1.38 -23.71
N GLU A 410 11.52 0.19 -23.15
CA GLU A 410 10.52 -0.88 -23.06
C GLU A 410 9.32 -0.47 -22.21
N VAL A 411 9.56 0.14 -21.04
CA VAL A 411 8.46 0.60 -20.17
C VAL A 411 7.63 1.68 -20.86
N LEU A 412 8.28 2.61 -21.58
CA LEU A 412 7.54 3.61 -22.36
C LEU A 412 6.70 2.95 -23.46
N LEU A 413 7.25 1.96 -24.15
CA LEU A 413 6.57 1.23 -25.22
C LEU A 413 5.32 0.51 -24.69
N GLU A 414 5.41 -0.19 -23.56
CA GLU A 414 4.27 -0.84 -22.89
C GLU A 414 3.18 0.18 -22.52
N LEU A 415 3.57 1.35 -22.00
CA LEU A 415 2.63 2.42 -21.66
C LEU A 415 1.94 3.01 -22.91
N LEU A 416 2.66 3.15 -24.02
CA LEU A 416 2.08 3.61 -25.29
C LEU A 416 1.09 2.59 -25.87
N GLU A 417 1.39 1.29 -25.80
CA GLU A 417 0.43 0.24 -26.16
C GLU A 417 -0.83 0.30 -25.29
N GLN A 418 -0.67 0.50 -23.98
CA GLN A 418 -1.79 0.68 -23.06
C GLN A 418 -2.62 1.94 -23.38
N CYS A 419 -1.99 3.03 -23.84
CA CYS A 419 -2.70 4.22 -24.31
C CYS A 419 -3.56 3.92 -25.54
N VAL A 420 -3.05 3.14 -26.51
CA VAL A 420 -3.81 2.74 -27.71
C VAL A 420 -5.06 1.95 -27.32
N ASP A 421 -4.91 0.96 -26.44
CA ASP A 421 -6.04 0.15 -25.96
C ASP A 421 -7.05 0.99 -25.17
N GLY A 422 -6.57 1.93 -24.35
CA GLY A 422 -7.41 2.87 -23.61
C GLY A 422 -8.22 3.78 -24.54
N LEU A 423 -7.57 4.38 -25.53
CA LEU A 423 -8.21 5.26 -26.52
C LEU A 423 -9.21 4.51 -27.40
N TRP A 424 -8.92 3.24 -27.73
CA TRP A 424 -9.86 2.38 -28.45
C TRP A 424 -11.14 2.15 -27.64
N LYS A 425 -11.02 1.79 -26.36
CA LYS A 425 -12.17 1.61 -25.45
C LYS A 425 -12.94 2.91 -25.20
N ALA A 426 -12.26 4.05 -25.25
CA ALA A 426 -12.87 5.37 -25.14
C ALA A 426 -13.57 5.86 -26.43
N GLU A 427 -13.55 5.08 -27.52
CA GLU A 427 -14.10 5.44 -28.83
C GLU A 427 -13.45 6.71 -29.46
N ARG A 428 -12.22 7.03 -29.03
CA ARG A 428 -11.41 8.17 -29.52
C ARG A 428 -10.40 7.70 -30.57
N TYR A 429 -10.93 7.16 -31.65
CA TYR A 429 -10.14 6.49 -32.70
C TYR A 429 -9.17 7.42 -33.43
N GLU A 430 -9.50 8.70 -33.56
CA GLU A 430 -8.71 9.71 -34.29
C GLU A 430 -7.31 9.88 -33.70
N VAL A 431 -7.24 9.84 -32.37
CA VAL A 431 -6.05 10.12 -31.56
C VAL A 431 -5.07 8.95 -31.55
N ILE A 432 -5.55 7.73 -31.83
CA ILE A 432 -4.71 6.52 -31.88
C ILE A 432 -3.56 6.69 -32.87
N SER A 433 -3.80 7.42 -33.97
CA SER A 433 -2.78 7.72 -34.98
C SER A 433 -1.58 8.49 -34.42
N GLU A 434 -1.79 9.43 -33.50
CA GLU A 434 -0.72 10.23 -32.90
C GLU A 434 0.14 9.40 -31.94
N ILE A 435 -0.45 8.49 -31.16
CA ILE A 435 0.30 7.55 -30.30
C ILE A 435 1.08 6.56 -31.15
N SER A 436 0.47 5.97 -32.18
CA SER A 436 1.13 4.98 -33.04
C SER A 436 2.37 5.54 -33.75
N LYS A 437 2.40 6.83 -34.08
CA LYS A 437 3.59 7.52 -34.64
C LYS A 437 4.80 7.50 -33.70
N LEU A 438 4.59 7.35 -32.38
CA LEU A 438 5.67 7.21 -31.40
C LEU A 438 6.15 5.76 -31.28
N ILE A 439 5.26 4.78 -31.50
CA ILE A 439 5.53 3.35 -31.39
C ILE A 439 6.27 2.82 -32.63
N ILE A 440 5.84 3.21 -33.83
CA ILE A 440 6.33 2.66 -35.11
C ILE A 440 7.87 2.75 -35.24
N PRO A 441 8.53 3.90 -35.00
CA PRO A 441 9.99 4.01 -35.15
C PRO A 441 10.77 3.07 -34.21
N ILE A 442 10.22 2.78 -33.03
CA ILE A 442 10.83 1.86 -32.06
C ILE A 442 10.79 0.44 -32.60
N TYR A 443 9.64 -0.01 -33.10
CA TYR A 443 9.51 -1.36 -33.66
C TYR A 443 10.27 -1.56 -34.97
N GLU A 444 10.37 -0.54 -35.82
CA GLU A 444 11.19 -0.58 -37.04
C GLU A 444 12.67 -0.76 -36.71
N LYS A 445 13.18 0.00 -35.71
CA LYS A 445 14.57 -0.13 -35.24
C LYS A 445 14.87 -1.51 -34.65
N ARG A 446 13.91 -2.10 -33.95
CA ARG A 446 14.02 -3.45 -33.35
C ARG A 446 13.75 -4.60 -34.32
N ARG A 447 13.23 -4.30 -35.53
CA ARG A 447 12.80 -5.28 -36.54
C ARG A 447 11.69 -6.22 -36.04
N GLU A 448 10.79 -5.71 -35.19
CA GLU A 448 9.63 -6.46 -34.67
C GLU A 448 8.44 -6.36 -35.64
N PHE A 449 8.53 -7.09 -36.77
CA PHE A 449 7.54 -6.99 -37.85
C PHE A 449 6.13 -7.49 -37.48
N GLU A 450 6.02 -8.45 -36.56
CA GLU A 450 4.73 -8.93 -36.05
C GLU A 450 3.98 -7.83 -35.30
N LYS A 451 4.70 -7.11 -34.41
CA LYS A 451 4.16 -5.97 -33.66
C LYS A 451 3.79 -4.82 -34.59
N LEU A 452 4.62 -4.51 -35.59
CA LEU A 452 4.28 -3.51 -36.63
C LEU A 452 2.98 -3.87 -37.35
N THR A 453 2.83 -5.13 -37.77
CA THR A 453 1.60 -5.61 -38.42
C THR A 453 0.37 -5.37 -37.54
N GLN A 454 0.49 -5.62 -36.23
CA GLN A 454 -0.60 -5.39 -35.29
C GLN A 454 -0.92 -3.89 -35.14
N VAL A 455 0.08 -3.01 -35.04
CA VAL A 455 -0.13 -1.55 -34.96
C VAL A 455 -0.86 -1.04 -36.21
N TYR A 456 -0.43 -1.44 -37.40
CA TYR A 456 -1.10 -1.05 -38.65
C TYR A 456 -2.51 -1.62 -38.78
N ARG A 457 -2.75 -2.84 -38.28
CA ARG A 457 -4.10 -3.42 -38.21
C ARG A 457 -5.01 -2.61 -37.29
N THR A 458 -4.53 -2.20 -36.12
CA THR A 458 -5.27 -1.33 -35.19
C THR A 458 -5.58 0.02 -35.83
N LEU A 459 -4.62 0.63 -36.53
CA LEU A 459 -4.84 1.88 -37.27
C LEU A 459 -5.90 1.73 -38.36
N HIS A 460 -5.81 0.67 -39.16
CA HIS A 460 -6.84 0.38 -40.17
C HIS A 460 -8.22 0.22 -39.53
N GLY A 461 -8.31 -0.54 -38.43
CA GLY A 461 -9.55 -0.69 -37.67
C GLY A 461 -10.09 0.64 -37.12
N ALA A 462 -9.21 1.51 -36.64
CA ALA A 462 -9.57 2.82 -36.11
C ALA A 462 -10.16 3.72 -37.20
N TYR A 463 -9.52 3.83 -38.36
CA TYR A 463 -10.04 4.61 -39.49
C TYR A 463 -11.36 4.03 -40.04
N THR A 464 -11.49 2.71 -40.14
CA THR A 464 -12.74 2.07 -40.54
C THR A 464 -13.86 2.39 -39.56
N LYS A 465 -13.59 2.34 -38.24
CA LYS A 465 -14.56 2.74 -37.23
C LYS A 465 -14.93 4.22 -37.35
N ILE A 466 -13.97 5.13 -37.54
CA ILE A 466 -14.25 6.56 -37.76
C ILE A 466 -15.26 6.74 -38.89
N LEU A 467 -15.04 6.10 -40.04
CA LEU A 467 -15.96 6.18 -41.18
C LEU A 467 -17.36 5.65 -40.84
N GLU A 468 -17.43 4.52 -40.12
CA GLU A 468 -18.70 3.93 -39.68
C GLU A 468 -19.48 4.88 -38.75
N VAL A 469 -18.82 5.48 -37.75
CA VAL A 469 -19.50 6.39 -36.82
C VAL A 469 -19.79 7.77 -37.40
N MET A 470 -19.00 8.24 -38.36
CA MET A 470 -19.32 9.45 -39.14
C MET A 470 -20.61 9.26 -39.96
N HIS A 471 -20.81 8.08 -40.54
CA HIS A 471 -22.01 7.79 -41.33
C HIS A 471 -23.24 7.53 -40.44
N THR A 472 -23.09 6.74 -39.39
CA THR A 472 -24.21 6.34 -38.52
C THR A 472 -24.60 7.38 -37.47
N LYS A 473 -23.68 8.32 -37.14
CA LYS A 473 -23.83 9.31 -36.05
C LYS A 473 -24.18 8.70 -34.68
N LYS A 474 -23.85 7.43 -34.46
CA LYS A 474 -24.16 6.68 -33.23
C LYS A 474 -23.11 6.86 -32.12
N ARG A 475 -22.02 7.60 -32.36
CA ARG A 475 -20.98 7.84 -31.34
C ARG A 475 -21.44 8.91 -30.36
N LEU A 476 -21.52 8.56 -29.08
CA LEU A 476 -21.99 9.45 -28.03
C LEU A 476 -20.90 9.59 -26.97
N LEU A 477 -20.06 10.62 -27.14
CA LEU A 477 -18.88 10.83 -26.29
C LEU A 477 -19.19 11.51 -24.94
N GLY A 478 -20.40 12.06 -24.79
CA GLY A 478 -20.90 12.67 -23.56
C GLY A 478 -21.68 13.94 -23.78
N THR A 479 -22.39 14.36 -22.73
CA THR A 479 -23.07 15.66 -22.60
C THR A 479 -22.35 16.51 -21.57
N PHE A 480 -22.50 17.83 -21.63
CA PHE A 480 -21.81 18.77 -20.75
C PHE A 480 -22.82 19.65 -20.03
N PHE A 481 -22.61 19.84 -18.73
CA PHE A 481 -23.45 20.67 -17.88
C PHE A 481 -22.61 21.63 -17.05
N ARG A 482 -23.08 22.86 -16.88
CA ARG A 482 -22.48 23.80 -15.91
C ARG A 482 -23.13 23.56 -14.56
N VAL A 483 -22.33 23.20 -13.56
CA VAL A 483 -22.78 23.01 -12.18
C VAL A 483 -22.09 24.02 -11.29
N ALA A 484 -22.85 24.76 -10.49
CA ALA A 484 -22.31 25.71 -9.53
C ALA A 484 -22.94 25.53 -8.16
N PHE A 485 -22.15 25.69 -7.11
CA PHE A 485 -22.56 25.45 -5.73
C PHE A 485 -22.68 26.76 -4.97
N TYR A 486 -23.79 26.95 -4.25
CA TYR A 486 -24.04 28.15 -3.44
C TYR A 486 -24.53 27.75 -2.05
N GLY A 487 -23.95 28.34 -1.01
CA GLY A 487 -24.27 28.09 0.39
C GLY A 487 -23.02 27.90 1.25
N GLN A 488 -22.39 29.01 1.65
CA GLN A 488 -21.18 29.04 2.48
C GLN A 488 -21.23 28.14 3.72
N SER A 489 -22.39 28.06 4.39
CA SER A 489 -22.59 27.27 5.61
C SER A 489 -22.51 25.76 5.41
N PHE A 490 -22.56 25.27 4.17
CA PHE A 490 -22.62 23.84 3.85
C PHE A 490 -21.52 23.42 2.87
N PHE A 491 -21.26 24.25 1.85
CA PHE A 491 -20.27 23.98 0.81
C PHE A 491 -18.88 24.52 1.15
N GLU A 492 -18.77 25.40 2.15
CA GLU A 492 -17.50 25.96 2.65
C GLU A 492 -16.58 26.45 1.52
N GLU A 493 -15.58 25.65 1.13
CA GLU A 493 -14.64 25.96 0.06
C GLU A 493 -15.26 25.88 -1.35
N GLU A 494 -16.37 25.18 -1.51
CA GLU A 494 -17.07 24.98 -2.79
C GLU A 494 -18.09 26.09 -3.10
N ASP A 495 -18.38 26.96 -2.14
CA ASP A 495 -19.29 28.09 -2.33
C ASP A 495 -18.80 29.06 -3.43
N GLY A 496 -19.66 29.30 -4.42
CA GLY A 496 -19.39 30.17 -5.55
C GLY A 496 -18.47 29.58 -6.63
N LYS A 497 -18.07 28.31 -6.53
CA LYS A 497 -17.29 27.63 -7.58
C LYS A 497 -18.21 27.12 -8.69
N GLU A 498 -17.75 27.27 -9.93
CA GLU A 498 -18.43 26.76 -11.13
C GLU A 498 -17.58 25.66 -11.79
N TYR A 499 -18.23 24.58 -12.18
CA TYR A 499 -17.61 23.41 -12.81
C TYR A 499 -18.33 23.05 -14.10
N ILE A 500 -17.59 22.45 -15.03
CA ILE A 500 -18.17 21.82 -16.23
C ILE A 500 -18.13 20.31 -16.03
N TYR A 501 -19.30 19.72 -15.81
CA TYR A 501 -19.48 18.28 -15.66
C TYR A 501 -19.63 17.65 -17.03
N LYS A 502 -18.86 16.58 -17.28
CA LYS A 502 -19.01 15.74 -18.46
C LYS A 502 -19.74 14.46 -18.06
N GLU A 503 -20.95 14.27 -18.58
CA GLU A 503 -21.79 13.10 -18.32
C GLU A 503 -21.74 12.09 -19.47
N PRO A 504 -22.02 10.80 -19.21
CA PRO A 504 -21.93 9.75 -20.22
C PRO A 504 -23.05 9.84 -21.27
N LYS A 505 -22.68 9.63 -22.53
CA LYS A 505 -23.60 9.45 -23.66
C LYS A 505 -24.56 10.63 -23.89
N LEU A 506 -25.82 10.49 -23.45
CA LEU A 506 -26.95 11.41 -23.68
C LEU A 506 -27.70 11.67 -22.37
N THR A 507 -26.98 11.70 -21.24
CA THR A 507 -27.56 12.09 -19.95
C THR A 507 -28.27 13.43 -20.10
N GLY A 508 -29.55 13.46 -19.73
CA GLY A 508 -30.39 14.64 -19.80
C GLY A 508 -30.30 15.49 -18.53
N LEU A 509 -30.71 16.76 -18.62
CA LEU A 509 -30.67 17.71 -17.50
C LEU A 509 -31.43 17.19 -16.26
N SER A 510 -32.56 16.50 -16.47
CA SER A 510 -33.36 15.92 -15.38
C SER A 510 -32.61 14.81 -14.64
N GLU A 511 -31.78 14.03 -15.33
CA GLU A 511 -31.05 12.89 -14.75
C GLU A 511 -29.90 13.39 -13.87
N ILE A 512 -29.09 14.32 -14.38
CA ILE A 512 -28.02 14.95 -13.58
C ILE A 512 -28.60 15.74 -12.40
N SER A 513 -29.69 16.49 -12.61
CA SER A 513 -30.35 17.24 -11.54
C SER A 513 -30.85 16.32 -10.43
N LEU A 514 -31.54 15.23 -10.78
CA LEU A 514 -32.02 14.26 -9.80
C LEU A 514 -30.87 13.57 -9.07
N ARG A 515 -29.77 13.24 -9.77
CA ARG A 515 -28.58 12.62 -9.18
C ARG A 515 -27.94 13.55 -8.15
N LEU A 516 -27.74 14.83 -8.48
CA LEU A 516 -27.16 15.82 -7.57
C LEU A 516 -28.09 16.13 -6.39
N VAL A 517 -29.41 16.29 -6.61
CA VAL A 517 -30.38 16.46 -5.49
C VAL A 517 -30.36 15.26 -4.57
N LYS A 518 -30.31 14.04 -5.10
CA LYS A 518 -30.26 12.83 -4.29
C LYS A 518 -28.96 12.75 -3.48
N LEU A 519 -27.82 13.00 -4.14
CA LEU A 519 -26.49 12.95 -3.51
C LEU A 519 -26.39 13.96 -2.35
N TYR A 520 -26.74 15.22 -2.60
CA TYR A 520 -26.65 16.26 -1.59
C TYR A 520 -27.81 16.23 -0.60
N GLY A 521 -28.98 15.72 -0.99
CA GLY A 521 -30.11 15.47 -0.11
C GLY A 521 -29.82 14.37 0.92
N GLU A 522 -29.10 13.32 0.53
CA GLU A 522 -28.59 12.29 1.45
C GLU A 522 -27.53 12.85 2.42
N LYS A 523 -26.76 13.87 2.01
CA LYS A 523 -25.68 14.46 2.82
C LYS A 523 -26.17 15.55 3.78
N PHE A 524 -27.08 16.41 3.33
CA PHE A 524 -27.48 17.64 4.05
C PHE A 524 -28.98 17.69 4.41
N GLY A 525 -29.76 16.68 4.03
CA GLY A 525 -31.22 16.65 4.20
C GLY A 525 -31.95 17.19 2.98
N THR A 526 -32.94 16.45 2.48
CA THR A 526 -33.67 16.76 1.24
C THR A 526 -34.41 18.10 1.28
N GLU A 527 -34.78 18.57 2.47
CA GLU A 527 -35.46 19.86 2.67
C GLU A 527 -34.54 21.07 2.52
N ASN A 528 -33.22 20.86 2.64
CA ASN A 528 -32.22 21.91 2.53
C ASN A 528 -31.69 22.07 1.11
N VAL A 529 -31.95 21.11 0.20
CA VAL A 529 -31.41 21.10 -1.16
C VAL A 529 -32.40 21.65 -2.18
N LYS A 530 -32.02 22.74 -2.87
CA LYS A 530 -32.79 23.32 -3.97
C LYS A 530 -31.95 23.42 -5.25
N ILE A 531 -32.59 23.16 -6.39
CA ILE A 531 -32.00 23.39 -7.71
C ILE A 531 -32.44 24.75 -8.24
N ILE A 532 -31.48 25.59 -8.62
CA ILE A 532 -31.74 26.80 -9.39
C ILE A 532 -31.84 26.41 -10.86
N GLN A 533 -33.00 26.69 -11.46
CA GLN A 533 -33.28 26.39 -12.87
C GLN A 533 -32.97 27.57 -13.81
N ASP A 534 -32.59 28.73 -13.27
CA ASP A 534 -32.43 29.99 -14.01
C ASP A 534 -30.97 30.30 -14.37
N SER A 535 -30.62 30.25 -15.66
CA SER A 535 -29.25 30.35 -16.21
C SER A 535 -28.46 31.63 -15.92
N ASP A 536 -29.12 32.65 -15.39
CA ASP A 536 -28.52 33.94 -15.11
C ASP A 536 -27.51 33.90 -13.94
N LYS A 537 -26.67 34.95 -13.89
CA LYS A 537 -25.61 35.06 -12.89
C LYS A 537 -26.23 35.35 -11.52
N VAL A 538 -26.19 34.35 -10.64
CA VAL A 538 -26.75 34.43 -9.29
C VAL A 538 -26.01 35.50 -8.48
N THR A 539 -26.73 36.52 -7.99
CA THR A 539 -26.11 37.71 -7.40
C THR A 539 -25.97 37.64 -5.88
N TYR A 540 -26.89 36.96 -5.17
CA TYR A 540 -26.83 36.76 -3.71
C TYR A 540 -27.72 35.60 -3.26
N THR A 541 -27.17 34.61 -2.55
CA THR A 541 -27.96 33.53 -1.91
C THR A 541 -27.44 33.24 -0.50
N LEU A 542 -28.30 33.45 0.50
CA LEU A 542 -28.09 33.07 1.91
C LEU A 542 -28.57 31.64 2.20
N HIS A 543 -28.95 30.87 1.16
CA HIS A 543 -29.58 29.55 1.26
C HIS A 543 -28.80 28.53 0.42
N PHE A 544 -28.93 27.26 0.78
CA PHE A 544 -28.27 26.14 0.11
C PHE A 544 -28.92 25.87 -1.25
N GLU A 545 -28.23 26.18 -2.33
CA GLU A 545 -28.76 26.06 -3.69
C GLU A 545 -27.69 25.53 -4.66
N ILE A 546 -28.09 24.60 -5.52
CA ILE A 546 -27.24 24.02 -6.56
C ILE A 546 -27.77 24.49 -7.91
N VAL A 547 -26.90 25.07 -8.70
CA VAL A 547 -27.20 25.60 -10.02
C VAL A 547 -26.78 24.56 -11.07
N ILE A 548 -27.68 24.18 -11.99
CA ILE A 548 -27.40 23.18 -13.05
C ILE A 548 -27.99 23.66 -14.38
N TYR A 549 -27.15 23.73 -15.42
CA TYR A 549 -27.56 24.03 -16.81
C TYR A 549 -26.97 23.06 -17.81
#